data_AF-A0A9E1VEZ1-F1
#
_entry.id   AF-A0A9E1VEZ1-F1
#
_cell.length_a   1.000
_cell.length_b   1.000
_cell.length_c   1.000
_cell.angle_alpha   90.00
_cell.angle_beta   90.00
_cell.angle_gamma   90.00
#
_symmetry.space_group_name_H-M   'P 1'
#
loop_
_entity.id
_entity.type
_entity.pdbx_description
1 polymer ?
#
loop_
_entity_poly.entity_id
_entity_poly.type
_entity_poly.pdbx_seq_one_letter_code
_entity_poly.pdbx_strand_id
1 'polypeptide(L)'
;MEFKFEGRAKLITQVLMALGLVALVGGYLTDHSDHHQRWWANLLVNGFFYFSLSLAALFFYALQYITESAWSVVIKRFFEAMMGFLPYGAAVIVIVLLAGQFHIHHLYHWMDTTLYHEFMTVDGGVSTYFDKEVAGAVKNPNYDSIIAGKGAYFSTWFFWLRTFIYLLTFLLFAKLFRKWSLQEDEIGGTEIHFKIFRRSALFMVFFAYFSSSLSWDWLMSIDPHWFSTLYGWYLFSGMWVGMIIFSHVTILWLKTKGYFVEITDSHMHDLGKWMFAISMLWSYLFFSQFMLIWYSNIPEEVTYYVG
;
A
#
# COMPACT_ATOMS: atom_id res chain seq x y z
N MET A 1 -32.41 3.52 0.86
CA MET A 1 -32.36 3.57 2.34
C MET A 1 -31.05 4.23 2.75
N GLU A 2 -31.08 5.19 3.67
CA GLU A 2 -29.85 5.71 4.28
C GLU A 2 -29.29 4.71 5.31
N PHE A 3 -27.98 4.50 5.28
CA PHE A 3 -27.30 3.68 6.29
C PHE A 3 -27.32 4.40 7.64
N LYS A 4 -27.93 3.78 8.65
CA LYS A 4 -27.97 4.32 10.02
C LYS A 4 -26.93 3.64 10.88
N PHE A 5 -25.91 4.39 11.28
CA PHE A 5 -24.85 3.89 12.15
C PHE A 5 -25.25 4.02 13.63
N GLU A 6 -26.10 3.10 14.12
CA GLU A 6 -26.69 3.17 15.45
C GLU A 6 -26.53 1.89 16.29
N GLY A 7 -26.73 2.02 17.60
CA GLY A 7 -26.79 0.89 18.53
C GLY A 7 -25.44 0.20 18.79
N ARG A 8 -25.46 -1.13 18.83
CA ARG A 8 -24.31 -1.96 19.25
C ARG A 8 -23.12 -1.88 18.29
N ALA A 9 -23.35 -1.74 16.98
CA ALA A 9 -22.26 -1.69 16.00
C ALA A 9 -21.37 -0.45 16.21
N LYS A 10 -21.98 0.72 16.39
CA LYS A 10 -21.26 1.96 16.71
C LYS A 10 -20.46 1.83 18.00
N LEU A 11 -21.07 1.32 19.07
CA LEU A 11 -20.37 1.10 20.34
C LEU A 11 -19.17 0.15 20.17
N ILE A 12 -19.35 -1.00 19.51
CA ILE A 12 -18.27 -1.97 19.28
C ILE A 12 -17.13 -1.32 18.51
N THR A 13 -17.40 -0.59 17.43
CA THR A 13 -16.33 0.09 16.68
C THR A 13 -15.60 1.14 17.49
N GLN A 14 -16.30 1.92 18.34
CA GLN A 14 -15.68 2.91 19.21
C GLN A 14 -14.79 2.25 20.27
N VAL A 15 -15.25 1.15 20.87
CA VAL A 15 -14.45 0.36 21.82
C VAL A 15 -13.22 -0.23 21.14
N LEU A 16 -13.37 -0.80 19.94
CA LEU A 16 -12.23 -1.34 19.18
C LEU A 16 -11.22 -0.25 18.79
N MET A 17 -11.67 0.95 18.42
CA MET A 17 -10.78 2.09 18.18
C MET A 17 -10.03 2.51 19.46
N ALA A 18 -10.72 2.56 20.60
CA ALA A 18 -10.09 2.88 21.89
C ALA A 18 -9.07 1.82 22.30
N LEU A 19 -9.41 0.53 22.20
CA LEU A 19 -8.50 -0.58 22.46
C LEU A 19 -7.30 -0.56 21.50
N GLY A 20 -7.52 -0.27 20.22
CA GLY A 20 -6.45 -0.10 19.23
C GLY A 20 -5.50 1.04 19.59
N LEU A 21 -6.03 2.17 20.06
CA LEU A 21 -5.22 3.31 20.52
C LEU A 21 -4.43 2.96 21.78
N VAL A 22 -5.04 2.28 22.75
CA VAL A 22 -4.34 1.78 23.95
C VAL A 22 -3.24 0.80 23.57
N ALA A 23 -3.49 -0.12 22.64
CA ALA A 23 -2.49 -1.06 22.16
C ALA A 23 -1.34 -0.36 21.40
N LEU A 24 -1.64 0.69 20.63
CA LEU A 24 -0.64 1.47 19.91
C LEU A 24 0.27 2.26 20.87
N VAL A 25 -0.32 2.92 21.87
CA VAL A 25 0.44 3.64 22.91
C VAL A 25 1.21 2.67 23.81
N GLY A 26 0.55 1.59 24.26
CA GLY A 26 1.19 0.55 25.05
C GLY A 26 2.36 -0.09 24.30
N GLY A 27 2.17 -0.41 23.01
CA GLY A 27 3.20 -0.95 22.15
C GLY A 27 4.43 -0.04 22.05
N TYR A 28 4.23 1.28 21.95
CA TYR A 28 5.34 2.24 21.92
C TYR A 28 6.12 2.25 23.24
N LEU A 29 5.40 2.28 24.38
CA LEU A 29 6.00 2.33 25.71
C LEU A 29 6.74 1.04 26.08
N THR A 30 6.32 -0.11 25.54
CA THR A 30 6.94 -1.41 25.81
C THR A 30 8.03 -1.80 24.82
N ASP A 31 8.18 -1.06 23.73
CA ASP A 31 9.18 -1.37 22.71
C ASP A 31 10.55 -0.85 23.17
N HIS A 32 11.46 -1.78 23.43
CA HIS A 32 12.84 -1.51 23.82
C HIS A 32 13.83 -1.73 22.68
N SER A 33 13.35 -1.93 21.44
CA SER A 33 14.24 -1.96 20.27
C SER A 33 14.87 -0.59 20.02
N ASP A 34 16.06 -0.58 19.43
CA ASP A 34 16.74 0.66 19.06
C ASP A 34 15.79 1.51 18.20
N HIS A 35 15.58 2.77 18.60
CA HIS A 35 14.67 3.70 17.93
C HIS A 35 13.21 3.20 17.75
N HIS A 36 12.73 2.29 18.59
CA HIS A 36 11.39 1.69 18.50
C HIS A 36 11.09 1.07 17.11
N GLN A 37 12.11 0.48 16.47
CA GLN A 37 12.01 -0.09 15.12
C GLN A 37 10.83 -1.06 14.98
N ARG A 38 10.59 -1.91 15.98
CA ARG A 38 9.49 -2.88 15.92
C ARG A 38 8.13 -2.18 15.88
N TRP A 39 7.95 -1.14 16.68
CA TRP A 39 6.73 -0.34 16.67
C TRP A 39 6.49 0.33 15.31
N TRP A 40 7.53 0.95 14.73
CA TRP A 40 7.43 1.57 13.40
C TRP A 40 7.16 0.56 12.29
N ALA A 41 7.80 -0.62 12.33
CA ALA A 41 7.55 -1.70 11.38
C ALA A 41 6.09 -2.19 11.46
N ASN A 42 5.56 -2.37 12.67
CA ASN A 42 4.16 -2.74 12.87
C ASN A 42 3.21 -1.65 12.34
N LEU A 43 3.54 -0.39 12.53
CA LEU A 43 2.74 0.73 12.02
C LEU A 43 2.74 0.76 10.49
N LEU A 44 3.90 0.50 9.86
CA LEU A 44 4.03 0.37 8.40
C LEU A 44 3.16 -0.78 7.88
N VAL A 45 3.29 -1.98 8.46
CA VAL A 45 2.55 -3.17 8.01
C VAL A 45 1.04 -2.96 8.13
N ASN A 46 0.56 -2.48 9.27
CA ASN A 46 -0.88 -2.22 9.48
C ASN A 46 -1.37 -1.07 8.59
N GLY A 47 -0.63 0.03 8.51
CA GLY A 47 -0.96 1.18 7.68
C GLY A 47 -1.06 0.79 6.21
N PHE A 48 -0.06 0.06 5.70
CA PHE A 48 -0.05 -0.45 4.35
C PHE A 48 -1.16 -1.46 4.09
N PHE A 49 -1.44 -2.37 5.02
CA PHE A 49 -2.53 -3.33 4.89
C PHE A 49 -3.86 -2.62 4.64
N TYR A 50 -4.27 -1.70 5.51
CA TYR A 50 -5.55 -1.00 5.33
C TYR A 50 -5.55 -0.03 4.14
N PHE A 51 -4.42 0.65 3.86
CA PHE A 51 -4.25 1.44 2.65
C PHE A 51 -4.48 0.57 1.40
N SER A 52 -3.86 -0.60 1.34
CA SER A 52 -3.94 -1.51 0.19
C SER A 52 -5.36 -2.03 -0.05
N LEU A 53 -6.13 -2.33 1.00
CA LEU A 53 -7.53 -2.71 0.87
C LEU A 53 -8.37 -1.59 0.24
N SER A 54 -8.16 -0.35 0.66
CA SER A 54 -8.87 0.81 0.11
C SER A 54 -8.43 1.16 -1.31
N LEU A 55 -7.15 0.98 -1.63
CA LEU A 55 -6.59 1.17 -2.96
C LEU A 55 -7.09 0.10 -3.94
N ALA A 56 -7.18 -1.15 -3.50
CA ALA A 56 -7.78 -2.24 -4.27
C ALA A 56 -9.28 -2.02 -4.50
N ALA A 57 -10.01 -1.41 -3.55
CA ALA A 57 -11.40 -1.04 -3.76
C ALA A 57 -11.55 0.03 -4.84
N LEU A 58 -10.62 1.00 -4.91
CA LEU A 58 -10.55 2.00 -5.99
C LEU A 58 -10.27 1.38 -7.35
N PHE A 59 -9.31 0.47 -7.40
CA PHE A 59 -9.04 -0.34 -8.59
C PHE A 59 -10.27 -1.11 -9.05
N PHE A 60 -10.89 -1.86 -8.14
CA PHE A 60 -12.00 -2.73 -8.49
C PHE A 60 -13.22 -1.90 -8.91
N TYR A 61 -13.50 -0.79 -8.24
CA TYR A 61 -14.52 0.16 -8.67
C TYR A 61 -14.30 0.64 -10.12
N ALA A 62 -13.09 1.08 -10.46
CA ALA A 62 -12.77 1.52 -11.81
C ALA A 62 -12.88 0.37 -12.84
N LEU A 63 -12.44 -0.83 -12.48
CA LEU A 63 -12.55 -2.04 -13.31
C LEU A 63 -14.02 -2.33 -13.65
N GLN A 64 -14.92 -2.24 -12.67
CA GLN A 64 -16.34 -2.50 -12.90
C GLN A 64 -16.95 -1.56 -13.96
N TYR A 65 -16.60 -0.27 -13.93
CA TYR A 65 -17.05 0.68 -14.95
C TYR A 65 -16.51 0.34 -16.34
N ILE A 66 -15.23 -0.04 -16.47
CA ILE A 66 -14.63 -0.35 -17.78
C ILE A 66 -15.19 -1.65 -18.37
N THR A 67 -15.51 -2.62 -17.51
CA THR A 67 -16.14 -3.88 -17.93
C THR A 67 -17.66 -3.77 -18.10
N GLU A 68 -18.23 -2.59 -17.87
CA GLU A 68 -19.68 -2.32 -17.90
C GLU A 68 -20.50 -3.38 -17.12
N SER A 69 -20.01 -3.72 -15.92
CA SER A 69 -20.52 -4.88 -15.20
C SER A 69 -21.81 -4.59 -14.43
N ALA A 70 -22.93 -5.16 -14.89
CA ALA A 70 -24.24 -4.92 -14.31
C ALA A 70 -24.42 -5.43 -12.86
N TRP A 71 -23.81 -6.57 -12.50
CA TRP A 71 -23.94 -7.15 -11.14
C TRP A 71 -23.32 -6.24 -10.07
N SER A 72 -22.31 -5.45 -10.43
CA SER A 72 -21.59 -4.60 -9.46
C SER A 72 -22.38 -3.35 -9.05
N VAL A 73 -23.43 -3.00 -9.79
CA VAL A 73 -24.20 -1.76 -9.59
C VAL A 73 -24.81 -1.68 -8.19
N VAL A 74 -25.30 -2.81 -7.66
CA VAL A 74 -25.92 -2.87 -6.33
C VAL A 74 -24.90 -2.75 -5.19
N ILE A 75 -23.62 -3.06 -5.44
CA ILE A 75 -22.53 -2.97 -4.45
C ILE A 75 -21.61 -1.76 -4.67
N LYS A 76 -21.85 -0.92 -5.69
CA LYS A 76 -20.98 0.23 -6.01
C LYS A 76 -20.72 1.16 -4.81
N ARG A 77 -21.77 1.42 -4.02
CA ARG A 77 -21.73 2.29 -2.83
C ARG A 77 -20.88 1.71 -1.71
N PHE A 78 -20.77 0.38 -1.63
CA PHE A 78 -19.90 -0.28 -0.67
C PHE A 78 -18.43 -0.03 -0.97
N PHE A 79 -18.01 -0.20 -2.23
CA PHE A 79 -16.64 0.10 -2.65
C PHE A 79 -16.31 1.59 -2.49
N GLU A 80 -17.26 2.49 -2.78
CA GLU A 80 -17.08 3.91 -2.51
C GLU A 80 -16.85 4.26 -1.04
N ALA A 81 -17.50 3.55 -0.12
CA ALA A 81 -17.24 3.70 1.31
C ALA A 81 -15.85 3.19 1.68
N MET A 82 -15.41 2.05 1.11
CA MET A 82 -14.05 1.52 1.34
C MET A 82 -12.96 2.45 0.81
N MET A 83 -13.15 3.02 -0.38
CA MET A 83 -12.25 4.03 -0.95
C MET A 83 -12.12 5.27 -0.06
N GLY A 84 -13.14 5.57 0.75
CA GLY A 84 -13.12 6.67 1.72
C GLY A 84 -12.05 6.53 2.80
N PHE A 85 -11.53 5.33 3.04
CA PHE A 85 -10.44 5.09 3.98
C PHE A 85 -9.04 5.44 3.43
N LEU A 86 -8.91 5.54 2.09
CA LEU A 86 -7.65 5.78 1.39
C LEU A 86 -6.79 6.94 1.94
N PRO A 87 -7.32 8.15 2.25
CA PRO A 87 -6.52 9.24 2.82
C PRO A 87 -5.94 8.92 4.20
N TYR A 88 -6.64 8.13 5.02
CA TYR A 88 -6.17 7.79 6.37
C TYR A 88 -5.03 6.76 6.31
N GLY A 89 -5.18 5.73 5.47
CA GLY A 89 -4.09 4.77 5.21
C GLY A 89 -2.86 5.46 4.62
N ALA A 90 -3.07 6.37 3.66
CA ALA A 90 -1.99 7.16 3.07
C ALA A 90 -1.26 8.02 4.13
N ALA A 91 -2.01 8.65 5.05
CA ALA A 91 -1.42 9.46 6.11
C ALA A 91 -0.52 8.64 7.03
N VAL A 92 -0.95 7.42 7.42
CA VAL A 92 -0.12 6.52 8.25
C VAL A 92 1.19 6.17 7.55
N ILE A 93 1.14 5.79 6.26
CA ILE A 93 2.35 5.49 5.49
C ILE A 93 3.28 6.70 5.41
N VAL A 94 2.73 7.89 5.09
CA VAL A 94 3.54 9.12 5.01
C VAL A 94 4.18 9.47 6.34
N ILE A 95 3.50 9.27 7.46
CA ILE A 95 4.06 9.50 8.80
C ILE A 95 5.27 8.58 9.05
N VAL A 96 5.17 7.29 8.70
CA VAL A 96 6.30 6.35 8.84
C VAL A 96 7.45 6.76 7.90
N LEU A 97 7.17 7.06 6.64
CA LEU A 97 8.22 7.46 5.68
C LEU A 97 8.93 8.76 6.11
N LEU A 98 8.19 9.75 6.64
CA LEU A 98 8.77 10.98 7.19
C LEU A 98 9.60 10.68 8.44
N ALA A 99 9.13 9.82 9.34
CA ALA A 99 9.87 9.45 10.53
C ALA A 99 11.21 8.77 10.18
N GLY A 100 11.25 7.94 9.13
CA GLY A 100 12.49 7.39 8.58
C GLY A 100 13.43 8.46 8.04
N GLN A 101 12.90 9.42 7.27
CA GLN A 101 13.68 10.52 6.69
C GLN A 101 14.35 11.42 7.75
N PHE A 102 13.70 11.60 8.90
CA PHE A 102 14.24 12.38 10.03
C PHE A 102 15.04 11.53 11.03
N HIS A 103 15.43 10.31 10.67
CA HIS A 103 16.19 9.39 11.52
C HIS A 103 15.53 9.09 12.88
N ILE A 104 14.18 9.17 12.95
CA ILE A 104 13.42 8.76 14.13
C ILE A 104 13.45 7.23 14.24
N HIS A 105 13.54 6.53 13.10
CA HIS A 105 13.77 5.09 13.00
C HIS A 105 14.61 4.74 11.76
N HIS A 106 15.14 3.52 11.73
CA HIS A 106 16.06 3.06 10.68
C HIS A 106 15.52 1.87 9.85
N LEU A 107 14.19 1.80 9.62
CA LEU A 107 13.57 0.77 8.79
C LEU A 107 14.10 0.71 7.35
N TYR A 108 14.47 1.85 6.78
CA TYR A 108 14.97 1.96 5.41
C TYR A 108 16.46 2.28 5.45
N HIS A 109 17.30 1.27 5.27
CA HIS A 109 18.76 1.44 5.36
C HIS A 109 19.28 2.51 4.39
N TRP A 110 18.74 2.57 3.17
CA TRP A 110 19.14 3.55 2.15
C TRP A 110 18.83 5.01 2.53
N MET A 111 18.04 5.28 3.58
CA MET A 111 17.84 6.66 4.06
C MET A 111 19.04 7.19 4.85
N ASP A 112 20.01 6.34 5.18
CA ASP A 112 21.27 6.75 5.80
C ASP A 112 22.23 7.32 4.74
N THR A 113 22.58 8.60 4.89
CA THR A 113 23.48 9.31 3.98
C THR A 113 24.92 8.80 4.06
N THR A 114 25.30 8.15 5.16
CA THR A 114 26.66 7.64 5.34
C THR A 114 27.00 6.48 4.40
N LEU A 115 26.00 5.82 3.81
CA LEU A 115 26.20 4.66 2.91
C LEU A 115 26.69 5.05 1.52
N TYR A 116 26.53 6.31 1.12
CA TYR A 116 26.76 6.77 -0.25
C TYR A 116 28.21 7.22 -0.53
N HIS A 117 28.96 7.55 0.51
CA HIS A 117 30.28 8.17 0.40
C HIS A 117 31.40 7.16 0.67
N GLU A 118 32.35 7.04 -0.26
CA GLU A 118 33.42 6.03 -0.20
C GLU A 118 34.50 6.34 0.84
N PHE A 119 34.73 7.63 1.14
CA PHE A 119 35.79 8.09 2.03
C PHE A 119 35.23 8.91 3.19
N MET A 120 35.93 8.90 4.33
CA MET A 120 35.63 9.72 5.50
C MET A 120 36.91 10.28 6.13
N THR A 121 36.88 11.51 6.65
CA THR A 121 37.91 12.03 7.55
C THR A 121 37.37 12.06 8.98
N VAL A 122 38.24 11.83 9.96
CA VAL A 122 37.88 11.92 11.39
C VAL A 122 38.73 13.02 12.02
N ASP A 123 38.18 14.23 12.06
CA ASP A 123 38.83 15.39 12.66
C ASP A 123 38.16 15.70 14.00
N GLY A 124 38.89 15.52 15.11
CA GLY A 124 38.40 15.84 16.45
C GLY A 124 37.16 15.05 16.92
N GLY A 125 36.91 13.88 16.35
CA GLY A 125 35.74 13.03 16.66
C GLY A 125 34.51 13.30 15.77
N VAL A 126 34.59 14.23 14.82
CA VAL A 126 33.55 14.45 13.81
C VAL A 126 33.92 13.71 12.54
N SER A 127 33.02 12.86 12.05
CA SER A 127 33.20 12.14 10.79
C SER A 127 32.63 12.97 9.64
N THR A 128 33.48 13.35 8.69
CA THR A 128 33.08 14.05 7.45
C THR A 128 33.25 13.13 6.26
N TYR A 129 32.22 13.07 5.40
CA TYR A 129 32.13 12.08 4.31
C TYR A 129 32.43 12.72 2.94
N PHE A 130 33.16 12.00 2.09
CA PHE A 130 33.62 12.47 0.78
C PHE A 130 33.52 11.38 -0.29
N ASP A 131 33.23 11.79 -1.53
CA ASP A 131 33.20 10.90 -2.71
C ASP A 131 34.58 10.69 -3.34
N LYS A 132 35.56 11.51 -2.97
CA LYS A 132 36.94 11.47 -3.50
C LYS A 132 37.93 11.42 -2.35
N GLU A 133 39.07 10.79 -2.59
CA GLU A 133 40.16 10.73 -1.62
C GLU A 133 40.73 12.14 -1.38
N VAL A 134 40.56 12.61 -0.14
CA VAL A 134 41.12 13.88 0.36
C VAL A 134 42.29 13.54 1.29
N ALA A 135 43.28 14.44 1.44
CA ALA A 135 44.42 14.22 2.32
C ALA A 135 43.95 13.92 3.77
N GLY A 136 44.27 12.74 4.28
CA GLY A 136 43.82 12.26 5.60
C GLY A 136 42.52 11.46 5.60
N ALA A 137 41.92 11.19 4.43
CA ALA A 137 40.71 10.40 4.32
C ALA A 137 41.00 8.89 4.46
N VAL A 138 40.13 8.22 5.21
CA VAL A 138 40.10 6.77 5.42
C VAL A 138 38.89 6.21 4.66
N LYS A 139 38.98 4.97 4.17
CA LYS A 139 37.85 4.31 3.54
C LYS A 139 36.69 4.16 4.54
N ASN A 140 35.50 4.59 4.16
CA ASN A 140 34.31 4.52 5.00
C ASN A 140 33.88 3.05 5.22
N PRO A 141 33.83 2.56 6.47
CA PRO A 141 33.38 1.20 6.77
C PRO A 141 31.91 0.93 6.39
N ASN A 142 31.09 1.97 6.34
CA ASN A 142 29.65 1.88 6.07
C ASN A 142 29.32 2.06 4.58
N TYR A 143 30.31 2.29 3.71
CA TYR A 143 30.07 2.47 2.29
C TYR A 143 29.49 1.21 1.65
N ASP A 144 28.35 1.36 0.97
CA ASP A 144 27.69 0.28 0.26
C ASP A 144 27.60 0.62 -1.24
N SER A 145 28.35 -0.11 -2.06
CA SER A 145 28.42 0.13 -3.50
C SER A 145 27.10 -0.14 -4.25
N ILE A 146 26.27 -1.07 -3.75
CA ILE A 146 24.98 -1.42 -4.35
C ILE A 146 23.96 -0.31 -4.08
N ILE A 147 23.90 0.16 -2.84
CA ILE A 147 23.00 1.26 -2.46
C ILE A 147 23.46 2.58 -3.10
N ALA A 148 24.77 2.85 -3.10
CA ALA A 148 25.34 4.03 -3.75
C ALA A 148 25.04 4.05 -5.26
N GLY A 149 25.14 2.90 -5.93
CA GLY A 149 24.75 2.76 -7.35
C GLY A 149 23.27 3.05 -7.62
N LYS A 150 22.40 2.87 -6.61
CA LYS A 150 20.97 3.18 -6.67
C LYS A 150 20.63 4.61 -6.19
N GLY A 151 21.65 5.43 -5.87
CA GLY A 151 21.46 6.77 -5.30
C GLY A 151 20.63 7.73 -6.14
N ALA A 152 20.65 7.59 -7.48
CA ALA A 152 19.77 8.37 -8.35
C ALA A 152 18.28 8.09 -8.09
N TYR A 153 17.92 6.82 -7.85
CA TYR A 153 16.53 6.41 -7.58
C TYR A 153 16.10 6.72 -6.14
N PHE A 154 17.00 6.52 -5.18
CA PHE A 154 16.78 6.76 -3.75
C PHE A 154 17.05 8.19 -3.30
N SER A 155 17.38 9.10 -4.23
CA SER A 155 17.52 10.51 -3.92
C SER A 155 16.27 11.04 -3.24
N THR A 156 16.44 11.70 -2.09
CA THR A 156 15.35 12.16 -1.22
C THR A 156 14.27 12.93 -1.98
N TRP A 157 14.66 13.88 -2.84
CA TRP A 157 13.69 14.67 -3.61
C TRP A 157 12.91 13.80 -4.59
N PHE A 158 13.56 12.82 -5.24
CA PHE A 158 12.95 11.99 -6.27
C PHE A 158 12.00 10.96 -5.64
N PHE A 159 12.38 10.36 -4.51
CA PHE A 159 11.53 9.48 -3.72
C PHE A 159 10.24 10.19 -3.25
N TRP A 160 10.37 11.39 -2.68
CA TRP A 160 9.21 12.15 -2.22
C TRP A 160 8.34 12.66 -3.36
N LEU A 161 8.94 13.02 -4.51
CA LEU A 161 8.18 13.36 -5.71
C LEU A 161 7.33 12.17 -6.19
N ARG A 162 7.91 10.97 -6.28
CA ARG A 162 7.20 9.74 -6.67
C ARG A 162 6.07 9.44 -5.70
N THR A 163 6.36 9.40 -4.40
CA THR A 163 5.36 9.19 -3.34
C THR A 163 4.21 10.20 -3.42
N PHE A 164 4.53 11.49 -3.61
CA PHE A 164 3.53 12.53 -3.78
C PHE A 164 2.66 12.30 -5.02
N ILE A 165 3.25 11.97 -6.17
CA ILE A 165 2.51 11.71 -7.42
C ILE A 165 1.57 10.50 -7.28
N TYR A 166 2.02 9.42 -6.63
CA TYR A 166 1.20 8.24 -6.38
C TYR A 166 -0.03 8.59 -5.55
N LEU A 167 0.18 9.23 -4.40
CA LEU A 167 -0.89 9.62 -3.49
C LEU A 167 -1.82 10.65 -4.11
N LEU A 168 -1.28 11.67 -4.78
CA LEU A 168 -2.07 12.68 -5.49
C LEU A 168 -3.00 12.01 -6.50
N THR A 169 -2.49 11.08 -7.29
CA THR A 169 -3.26 10.36 -8.30
C THR A 169 -4.37 9.56 -7.65
N PHE A 170 -4.07 8.68 -6.70
CA PHE A 170 -5.08 7.81 -6.09
C PHE A 170 -6.15 8.59 -5.32
N LEU A 171 -5.75 9.60 -4.54
CA LEU A 171 -6.69 10.44 -3.77
C LEU A 171 -7.54 11.31 -4.69
N LEU A 172 -6.96 11.86 -5.76
CA LEU A 172 -7.70 12.64 -6.75
C LEU A 172 -8.76 11.78 -7.44
N PHE A 173 -8.38 10.60 -7.94
CA PHE A 173 -9.34 9.71 -8.61
C PHE A 173 -10.42 9.19 -7.66
N ALA A 174 -10.08 8.82 -6.42
CA ALA A 174 -11.07 8.44 -5.42
C ALA A 174 -12.10 9.56 -5.18
N LYS A 175 -11.63 10.80 -5.01
CA LYS A 175 -12.50 11.97 -4.80
C LYS A 175 -13.36 12.28 -6.04
N LEU A 176 -12.76 12.22 -7.24
CA LEU A 176 -13.46 12.50 -8.49
C LEU A 176 -14.51 11.45 -8.82
N PHE A 177 -14.20 10.16 -8.65
CA PHE A 177 -15.16 9.08 -8.86
C PHE A 177 -16.33 9.16 -7.89
N ARG A 178 -16.08 9.40 -6.60
CA ARG A 178 -17.16 9.60 -5.62
C ARG A 178 -18.03 10.81 -6.00
N LYS A 179 -17.41 11.93 -6.40
CA LYS A 179 -18.13 13.13 -6.83
C LYS A 179 -19.03 12.84 -8.04
N TRP A 180 -18.50 12.23 -9.09
CA TRP A 180 -19.28 11.95 -10.30
C TRP A 180 -20.34 10.88 -10.07
N SER A 181 -20.09 9.89 -9.22
CA SER A 181 -21.08 8.87 -8.85
C SER A 181 -22.27 9.44 -8.08
N LEU A 182 -22.07 10.50 -7.28
CA LEU A 182 -23.18 11.22 -6.65
C LEU A 182 -23.95 12.08 -7.65
N GLN A 183 -23.22 12.75 -8.56
CA GLN A 183 -23.85 13.53 -9.63
C GLN A 183 -24.66 12.67 -10.61
N GLU A 184 -24.23 11.42 -10.84
CA GLU A 184 -24.95 10.43 -11.64
C GLU A 184 -26.35 10.13 -11.07
N ASP A 185 -26.47 10.05 -9.73
CA ASP A 185 -27.76 9.84 -9.06
C ASP A 185 -28.67 11.08 -9.13
N GLU A 186 -28.10 12.30 -9.13
CA GLU A 186 -28.86 13.56 -9.16
C GLU A 186 -29.40 13.90 -10.55
N ILE A 187 -28.54 13.79 -11.57
CA ILE A 187 -28.87 14.22 -12.95
C ILE A 187 -29.53 13.09 -13.73
N GLY A 188 -29.15 11.83 -13.47
CA GLY A 188 -29.52 10.69 -14.29
C GLY A 188 -28.88 10.71 -15.69
N GLY A 189 -29.33 9.80 -16.56
CA GLY A 189 -28.83 9.66 -17.92
C GLY A 189 -27.49 8.91 -18.03
N THR A 190 -26.88 8.93 -19.22
CA THR A 190 -25.69 8.12 -19.54
C THR A 190 -24.40 8.92 -19.70
N GLU A 191 -24.47 10.26 -19.75
CA GLU A 191 -23.28 11.09 -20.00
C GLU A 191 -22.23 10.98 -18.89
N ILE A 192 -22.68 11.00 -17.63
CA ILE A 192 -21.81 10.88 -16.46
C ILE A 192 -21.23 9.46 -16.38
N HIS A 193 -22.04 8.45 -16.69
CA HIS A 193 -21.58 7.06 -16.78
C HIS A 193 -20.39 6.94 -17.75
N PHE A 194 -20.53 7.41 -18.99
CA PHE A 194 -19.45 7.35 -19.98
C PHE A 194 -18.25 8.23 -19.62
N LYS A 195 -18.47 9.31 -18.86
CA LYS A 195 -17.38 10.10 -18.29
C LYS A 195 -16.59 9.28 -17.26
N ILE A 196 -17.27 8.58 -16.34
CA ILE A 196 -16.61 7.70 -15.37
C ILE A 196 -15.90 6.55 -16.09
N PHE A 197 -16.52 5.94 -17.11
CA PHE A 197 -15.90 4.91 -17.96
C PHE A 197 -14.55 5.37 -18.52
N ARG A 198 -14.51 6.50 -19.23
CA ARG A 198 -13.27 7.02 -19.85
C ARG A 198 -12.21 7.36 -18.81
N ARG A 199 -12.62 7.90 -17.66
CA ARG A 199 -11.71 8.27 -16.57
C ARG A 199 -11.22 7.03 -15.81
N SER A 200 -12.02 5.98 -15.74
CA SER A 200 -11.63 4.67 -15.20
C SER A 200 -10.58 4.03 -16.09
N ALA A 201 -10.76 4.05 -17.42
CA ALA A 201 -9.76 3.55 -18.35
C ALA A 201 -8.40 4.27 -18.19
N LEU A 202 -8.43 5.61 -18.06
CA LEU A 202 -7.22 6.40 -17.76
C LEU A 202 -6.61 6.03 -16.40
N PHE A 203 -7.44 5.87 -15.37
CA PHE A 203 -6.99 5.47 -14.04
C PHE A 203 -6.30 4.10 -14.06
N MET A 204 -6.79 3.13 -14.81
CA MET A 204 -6.18 1.79 -14.90
C MET A 204 -4.74 1.84 -15.43
N VAL A 205 -4.45 2.73 -16.37
CA VAL A 205 -3.08 2.92 -16.88
C VAL A 205 -2.16 3.45 -15.78
N PHE A 206 -2.59 4.48 -15.05
CA PHE A 206 -1.84 4.99 -13.90
C PHE A 206 -1.68 3.95 -12.81
N PHE A 207 -2.76 3.23 -12.49
CA PHE A 207 -2.77 2.20 -11.48
C PHE A 207 -1.80 1.07 -11.81
N ALA A 208 -1.78 0.57 -13.05
CA ALA A 208 -0.91 -0.52 -13.46
C ALA A 208 0.58 -0.21 -13.19
N TYR A 209 1.01 1.02 -13.51
CA TYR A 209 2.38 1.44 -13.26
C TYR A 209 2.63 1.82 -11.80
N PHE A 210 1.81 2.69 -11.22
CA PHE A 210 2.04 3.21 -9.87
C PHE A 210 1.86 2.16 -8.77
N SER A 211 0.98 1.17 -8.92
CA SER A 211 0.85 0.06 -7.96
C SER A 211 2.11 -0.79 -7.87
N SER A 212 2.81 -0.98 -8.99
CA SER A 212 4.10 -1.68 -9.02
C SER A 212 5.21 -0.80 -8.45
N SER A 213 5.30 0.46 -8.89
CA SER A 213 6.36 1.37 -8.42
C SER A 213 6.25 1.72 -6.94
N LEU A 214 5.03 1.88 -6.39
CA LEU A 214 4.85 2.10 -4.94
C LEU A 214 5.28 0.87 -4.13
N SER A 215 5.09 -0.32 -4.69
CA SER A 215 5.50 -1.58 -4.04
C SER A 215 7.02 -1.68 -3.94
N TRP A 216 7.73 -1.20 -4.96
CA TRP A 216 9.18 -1.06 -4.92
C TRP A 216 9.63 -0.03 -3.89
N ASP A 217 9.01 1.15 -3.92
CA ASP A 217 9.40 2.29 -3.08
C ASP A 217 9.12 2.07 -1.60
N TRP A 218 7.97 1.52 -1.22
CA TRP A 218 7.54 1.49 0.18
C TRP A 218 7.81 0.16 0.88
N LEU A 219 7.89 -0.95 0.14
CA LEU A 219 8.08 -2.27 0.73
C LEU A 219 9.36 -2.95 0.29
N MET A 220 9.64 -3.05 -1.02
CA MET A 220 10.85 -3.72 -1.49
C MET A 220 12.11 -3.00 -1.00
N SER A 221 12.08 -1.66 -0.95
CA SER A 221 13.21 -0.84 -0.52
C SER A 221 13.60 -0.99 0.95
N ILE A 222 12.82 -1.71 1.77
CA ILE A 222 13.24 -2.07 3.14
C ILE A 222 14.55 -2.87 3.08
N ASP A 223 14.66 -3.76 2.08
CA ASP A 223 15.90 -4.47 1.74
C ASP A 223 16.38 -3.99 0.35
N PRO A 224 17.29 -3.01 0.30
CA PRO A 224 17.77 -2.45 -0.97
C PRO A 224 18.74 -3.39 -1.71
N HIS A 225 19.20 -4.49 -1.12
CA HIS A 225 20.05 -5.48 -1.80
C HIS A 225 19.22 -6.46 -2.61
N TRP A 226 18.01 -6.74 -2.15
CA TRP A 226 17.07 -7.61 -2.85
C TRP A 226 16.28 -6.89 -3.95
N PHE A 227 15.96 -7.61 -5.03
CA PHE A 227 15.08 -7.11 -6.08
C PHE A 227 14.28 -8.25 -6.72
N SER A 228 13.05 -7.94 -7.15
CA SER A 228 12.23 -8.91 -7.88
C SER A 228 11.22 -8.21 -8.77
N THR A 229 11.21 -8.58 -10.06
CA THR A 229 10.31 -8.01 -11.07
C THR A 229 8.85 -8.38 -10.81
N LEU A 230 8.59 -9.57 -10.26
CA LEU A 230 7.24 -10.08 -10.00
C LEU A 230 6.62 -9.49 -8.72
N TYR A 231 7.42 -8.84 -7.86
CA TYR A 231 7.01 -8.39 -6.53
C TYR A 231 5.81 -7.42 -6.56
N GLY A 232 5.78 -6.50 -7.53
CA GLY A 232 4.65 -5.56 -7.67
C GLY A 232 3.32 -6.25 -7.98
N TRP A 233 3.35 -7.26 -8.86
CA TRP A 233 2.17 -8.06 -9.21
C TRP A 233 1.72 -8.95 -8.06
N TYR A 234 2.69 -9.56 -7.37
CA TYR A 234 2.43 -10.35 -6.17
C TYR A 234 1.70 -9.51 -5.11
N LEU A 235 2.25 -8.33 -4.77
CA LEU A 235 1.61 -7.43 -3.82
C LEU A 235 0.22 -7.01 -4.27
N PHE A 236 0.06 -6.56 -5.52
CA PHE A 236 -1.24 -6.18 -6.07
C PHE A 236 -2.29 -7.29 -5.94
N SER A 237 -1.94 -8.54 -6.28
CA SER A 237 -2.85 -9.67 -6.13
C SER A 237 -3.26 -9.90 -4.66
N GLY A 238 -2.34 -9.66 -3.72
CA GLY A 238 -2.59 -9.70 -2.28
C GLY A 238 -3.56 -8.60 -1.83
N MET A 239 -3.38 -7.37 -2.31
CA MET A 239 -4.30 -6.26 -2.03
C MET A 239 -5.71 -6.59 -2.52
N TRP A 240 -5.80 -7.15 -3.73
CA TRP A 240 -7.07 -7.46 -4.37
C TRP A 240 -7.80 -8.60 -3.67
N VAL A 241 -7.12 -9.71 -3.35
CA VAL A 241 -7.76 -10.83 -2.63
C VAL A 241 -8.21 -10.40 -1.23
N GLY A 242 -7.37 -9.65 -0.49
CA GLY A 242 -7.72 -9.14 0.82
C GLY A 242 -8.96 -8.24 0.78
N MET A 243 -9.04 -7.36 -0.22
CA MET A 243 -10.18 -6.47 -0.42
C MET A 243 -11.47 -7.26 -0.73
N ILE A 244 -11.41 -8.27 -1.61
CA ILE A 244 -12.58 -9.09 -1.94
C ILE A 244 -13.06 -9.90 -0.74
N ILE A 245 -12.15 -10.49 0.06
CA ILE A 245 -12.51 -11.22 1.29
C ILE A 245 -13.20 -10.28 2.27
N PHE A 246 -12.62 -9.11 2.54
CA PHE A 246 -13.21 -8.11 3.43
C PHE A 246 -14.60 -7.68 2.94
N SER A 247 -14.73 -7.45 1.63
CA SER A 247 -15.99 -7.08 1.01
C SER A 247 -17.05 -8.16 1.17
N HIS A 248 -16.69 -9.42 0.91
CA HIS A 248 -17.59 -10.55 1.00
C HIS A 248 -18.15 -10.75 2.41
N VAL A 249 -17.27 -10.75 3.43
CA VAL A 249 -17.67 -10.90 4.83
C VAL A 249 -18.52 -9.72 5.30
N THR A 250 -18.16 -8.49 4.93
CA THR A 250 -18.86 -7.29 5.38
C THR A 250 -20.24 -7.17 4.72
N ILE A 251 -20.35 -7.44 3.42
CA ILE A 251 -21.64 -7.44 2.71
C ILE A 251 -22.56 -8.52 3.27
N LEU A 252 -22.03 -9.73 3.53
CA LEU A 252 -22.80 -10.80 4.18
C LEU A 252 -23.33 -10.36 5.55
N TRP A 253 -22.47 -9.76 6.37
CA TRP A 253 -22.88 -9.23 7.67
C TRP A 253 -23.95 -8.14 7.54
N LEU A 254 -23.80 -7.20 6.61
CA LEU A 254 -24.79 -6.14 6.35
C LEU A 254 -26.13 -6.71 5.87
N LYS A 255 -26.11 -7.77 5.04
CA LYS A 255 -27.32 -8.50 4.62
C LYS A 255 -28.06 -9.10 5.82
N THR A 256 -27.36 -9.68 6.80
CA THR A 256 -27.99 -10.18 8.05
C THR A 256 -28.62 -9.09 8.90
N LYS A 257 -28.27 -7.81 8.68
CA LYS A 257 -28.85 -6.65 9.36
C LYS A 257 -29.97 -5.97 8.58
N GLY A 258 -30.34 -6.50 7.41
CA GLY A 258 -31.39 -5.96 6.56
C GLY A 258 -30.95 -4.81 5.65
N TYR A 259 -29.64 -4.51 5.57
CA TYR A 259 -29.10 -3.63 4.53
C TYR A 259 -28.86 -4.43 3.24
N PHE A 260 -28.86 -3.74 2.09
CA PHE A 260 -28.64 -4.36 0.78
C PHE A 260 -29.63 -5.50 0.44
N VAL A 261 -30.93 -5.22 0.57
CA VAL A 261 -32.00 -6.19 0.26
C VAL A 261 -31.97 -6.62 -1.20
N GLU A 262 -31.42 -5.77 -2.07
CA GLU A 262 -31.27 -5.99 -3.51
C GLU A 262 -30.19 -7.04 -3.85
N ILE A 263 -29.31 -7.39 -2.91
CA ILE A 263 -28.24 -8.38 -3.13
C ILE A 263 -28.80 -9.79 -3.03
N THR A 264 -28.96 -10.42 -4.20
CA THR A 264 -29.33 -11.82 -4.35
C THR A 264 -28.14 -12.77 -4.14
N ASP A 265 -28.42 -14.07 -4.04
CA ASP A 265 -27.37 -15.09 -3.89
C ASP A 265 -26.47 -15.18 -5.12
N SER A 266 -26.96 -14.81 -6.31
CA SER A 266 -26.14 -14.71 -7.53
C SER A 266 -25.03 -13.66 -7.39
N HIS A 267 -25.32 -12.50 -6.81
CA HIS A 267 -24.31 -11.46 -6.57
C HIS A 267 -23.24 -11.94 -5.59
N MET A 268 -23.65 -12.65 -4.53
CA MET A 268 -22.72 -13.24 -3.56
C MET A 268 -21.87 -14.35 -4.20
N HIS A 269 -22.47 -15.15 -5.08
CA HIS A 269 -21.77 -16.17 -5.84
C HIS A 269 -20.72 -15.55 -6.79
N ASP A 270 -21.03 -14.44 -7.45
CA ASP A 270 -20.06 -13.73 -8.32
C ASP A 270 -18.91 -13.11 -7.51
N LEU A 271 -19.17 -12.54 -6.33
CA LEU A 271 -18.10 -12.16 -5.39
C LEU A 271 -17.24 -13.38 -4.98
N GLY A 272 -17.87 -14.54 -4.79
CA GLY A 272 -17.19 -15.80 -4.50
C GLY A 272 -16.28 -16.26 -5.65
N LYS A 273 -16.72 -16.12 -6.91
CA LYS A 273 -15.88 -16.40 -8.09
C LYS A 273 -14.66 -15.50 -8.14
N TRP A 274 -14.82 -14.19 -7.88
CA TRP A 274 -13.71 -13.26 -7.79
C TRP A 274 -12.74 -13.66 -6.68
N MET A 275 -13.24 -13.98 -5.49
CA MET A 275 -12.41 -14.43 -4.37
C MET A 275 -11.59 -15.67 -4.73
N PHE A 276 -12.22 -16.68 -5.31
CA PHE A 276 -11.56 -17.90 -5.76
C PHE A 276 -10.51 -17.60 -6.84
N ALA A 277 -10.88 -16.90 -7.91
CA ALA A 277 -9.98 -16.62 -9.03
C ALA A 277 -8.73 -15.82 -8.59
N ILE A 278 -8.91 -14.78 -7.78
CA ILE A 278 -7.79 -13.94 -7.34
C ILE A 278 -6.92 -14.67 -6.30
N SER A 279 -7.48 -15.54 -5.45
CA SER A 279 -6.67 -16.40 -4.55
C SER A 279 -5.76 -17.36 -5.32
N MET A 280 -6.23 -17.90 -6.45
CA MET A 280 -5.42 -18.74 -7.34
C MET A 280 -4.33 -17.92 -8.02
N LEU A 281 -4.64 -16.70 -8.48
CA LEU A 281 -3.65 -15.77 -9.03
C LEU A 281 -2.56 -15.43 -8.00
N TRP A 282 -2.94 -15.10 -6.76
CA TRP A 282 -2.00 -14.82 -5.68
C TRP A 282 -1.11 -16.02 -5.40
N SER A 283 -1.69 -17.22 -5.27
CA SER A 283 -0.94 -18.46 -5.03
C SER A 283 0.03 -18.77 -6.17
N TYR A 284 -0.39 -18.55 -7.42
CA TYR A 284 0.46 -18.69 -8.60
C TYR A 284 1.66 -17.73 -8.57
N LEU A 285 1.43 -16.44 -8.27
CA LEU A 285 2.48 -15.44 -8.22
C LEU A 285 3.46 -15.71 -7.08
N PHE A 286 2.95 -16.05 -5.90
CA PHE A 286 3.76 -16.47 -4.76
C PHE A 286 4.67 -17.65 -5.13
N PHE A 287 4.07 -18.73 -5.66
CA PHE A 287 4.82 -19.93 -6.00
C PHE A 287 5.84 -19.67 -7.12
N SER A 288 5.46 -18.91 -8.15
CA SER A 288 6.37 -18.58 -9.25
C SER A 288 7.57 -17.75 -8.79
N GLN A 289 7.35 -16.80 -7.88
CA GLN A 289 8.42 -15.99 -7.31
C GLN A 289 9.38 -16.86 -6.48
N PHE A 290 8.83 -17.67 -5.58
CA PHE A 290 9.60 -18.55 -4.72
C PHE A 290 10.39 -19.58 -5.53
N MET A 291 9.72 -20.28 -6.45
CA MET A 291 10.30 -21.37 -7.22
C MET A 291 11.48 -20.90 -8.09
N LEU A 292 11.36 -19.73 -8.74
CA LEU A 292 12.45 -19.20 -9.57
C LEU A 292 13.69 -18.84 -8.74
N ILE A 293 13.49 -18.19 -7.59
CA ILE A 293 14.60 -17.79 -6.72
C ILE A 293 15.24 -19.03 -6.08
N TRP A 294 14.42 -19.99 -5.64
CA TRP A 294 14.89 -21.26 -5.10
C TRP A 294 15.66 -22.10 -6.13
N TYR A 295 15.19 -22.15 -7.38
CA TYR A 295 15.79 -22.97 -8.43
C TYR A 295 17.15 -22.42 -8.91
N SER A 296 17.26 -21.10 -9.09
CA SER A 296 18.50 -20.45 -9.54
C SER A 296 19.50 -20.18 -8.41
N ASN A 297 19.05 -20.10 -7.16
CA ASN A 297 19.84 -20.00 -5.94
C ASN A 297 21.03 -19.02 -6.01
N ILE A 298 20.78 -17.82 -6.54
CA ILE A 298 21.78 -16.75 -6.62
C ILE A 298 21.95 -16.16 -5.20
N PRO A 299 23.18 -16.11 -4.63
CA PRO A 299 23.39 -15.74 -3.22
C PRO A 299 22.72 -14.43 -2.78
N GLU A 300 22.73 -13.40 -3.63
CA GLU A 300 22.12 -12.10 -3.34
C GLU A 300 20.57 -12.11 -3.28
N GLU A 301 19.90 -13.07 -3.92
CA GLU A 301 18.43 -13.13 -4.01
C GLU A 301 17.81 -14.09 -2.99
N VAL A 302 18.61 -15.02 -2.47
CA VAL A 302 18.16 -16.15 -1.65
C VAL A 302 18.05 -15.80 -0.16
N THR A 303 18.85 -14.83 0.30
CA THR A 303 18.82 -14.32 1.69
C THR A 303 17.40 -13.95 2.15
N TYR A 304 16.59 -13.42 1.23
CA TYR A 304 15.18 -13.09 1.47
C TYR A 304 14.32 -14.29 1.93
N TYR A 305 14.61 -15.52 1.46
CA TYR A 305 13.84 -16.72 1.80
C TYR A 305 14.49 -17.60 2.87
N VAL A 306 15.77 -17.39 3.16
CA VAL A 306 16.51 -18.19 4.16
C VAL A 306 16.32 -17.62 5.58
N GLY A 307 16.17 -16.30 5.71
CA GLY A 307 16.01 -15.63 6.99
C GLY A 307 17.32 -15.42 7.74
#